data_AF-A0A9E2X8X1-F1
#
_entry.id   AF-A0A9E2X8X1-F1
#
_cell.length_a   1.000
_cell.length_b   1.000
_cell.length_c   1.000
_cell.angle_alpha   90.00
_cell.angle_beta   90.00
_cell.angle_gamma   90.00
#
_symmetry.space_group_name_H-M   'P 1'
#
loop_
_entity.id
_entity.type
_entity.pdbx_description
1 polymer ?
#
loop_
_entity_poly.entity_id
_entity_poly.type
_entity_poly.pdbx_seq_one_letter_code
_entity_poly.pdbx_strand_id
1 'polypeptide(L)' 'RAAVAGQGLALVRDIYVDDDLRSQRLVKALTVNWPLQFAYYAVATAEATQKPAVRRFRDWLVEEARQVV' A
#
# COMPACT_ATOMS: atom_id res chain seq x y z
N ARG A 1 -11.66 -6.48 13.40
CA ARG A 1 -10.55 -6.33 14.38
C ARG A 1 -10.46 -7.60 15.24
N ALA A 2 -9.92 -8.71 14.70
CA ALA A 2 -9.83 -9.98 15.43
C ALA A 2 -8.51 -10.12 16.22
N ALA A 3 -7.40 -9.64 15.66
CA ALA A 3 -6.09 -9.65 16.34
C ALA A 3 -6.07 -8.78 17.61
N VAL A 4 -6.67 -7.59 17.57
CA VAL A 4 -6.83 -6.72 18.76
C VAL A 4 -7.66 -7.40 19.86
N ALA A 5 -8.59 -8.27 19.48
CA ALA A 5 -9.41 -9.05 20.41
C ALA A 5 -8.72 -10.36 20.88
N GLY A 6 -7.44 -10.56 20.57
CA GLY A 6 -6.68 -11.75 20.98
C GLY A 6 -7.05 -13.04 20.24
N GLN A 7 -7.79 -12.95 19.13
CA GLN A 7 -8.26 -14.13 18.39
C GLN A 7 -7.24 -14.71 17.40
N GLY A 8 -5.97 -14.26 17.46
CA GLY A 8 -4.87 -14.79 16.65
C GLY A 8 -4.02 -13.72 15.96
N LEU A 9 -3.34 -14.13 14.89
CA LEU A 9 -2.43 -13.30 14.11
C LEU A 9 -3.15 -12.66 12.92
N ALA A 10 -2.77 -11.42 12.58
CA ALA A 10 -3.26 -10.74 11.39
C ALA A 10 -2.10 -10.16 10.57
N LEU A 11 -2.17 -10.33 9.25
CA LEU A 11 -1.29 -9.66 8.29
C LEU A 11 -1.99 -8.40 7.78
N VAL A 12 -1.43 -7.24 8.08
CA VAL A 12 -2.01 -5.93 7.78
C VAL A 12 -0.93 -5.00 7.24
N ARG A 13 -1.32 -4.00 6.44
CA ARG A 13 -0.39 -2.97 5.97
C ARG A 13 0.00 -2.05 7.12
N ASP A 14 1.29 -1.69 7.18
CA ASP A 14 1.89 -0.89 8.25
C ASP A 14 1.12 0.40 8.56
N ILE A 15 0.55 1.05 7.52
CA ILE A 15 -0.25 2.29 7.65
C ILE A 15 -1.48 2.17 8.55
N TYR A 16 -2.01 0.96 8.77
CA TYR A 16 -3.23 0.74 9.56
C TYR A 16 -2.95 0.31 11.01
N VAL A 17 -1.69 0.11 11.37
CA VAL A 17 -1.31 -0.52 12.64
C VAL A 17 -0.48 0.39 13.54
N ASP A 18 -0.05 1.56 13.05
CA ASP A 18 0.86 2.45 13.78
C ASP A 18 0.30 2.86 15.16
N ASP A 19 -0.98 3.24 15.21
CA ASP A 19 -1.66 3.62 16.47
C ASP A 19 -1.81 2.44 17.44
N ASP A 20 -2.09 1.24 16.94
CA ASP A 20 -2.25 0.03 17.75
C ASP A 20 -0.90 -0.52 18.25
N LEU A 21 0.19 -0.30 17.50
CA LEU A 21 1.56 -0.59 17.91
C LEU A 21 2.06 0.40 18.97
N ARG A 22 1.83 1.71 18.76
CA ARG A 22 2.21 2.76 19.72
C ARG A 22 1.48 2.63 21.05
N SER A 23 0.22 2.20 21.01
CA SER A 23 -0.60 1.97 22.21
C SER A 23 -0.35 0.61 22.88
N GLN A 24 0.62 -0.18 22.40
CA GLN A 24 0.98 -1.51 22.91
C GLN A 24 -0.17 -2.54 22.92
N ARG A 25 -1.27 -2.27 22.20
CA ARG A 25 -2.39 -3.23 22.03
C ARG A 25 -2.06 -4.34 21.06
N LEU A 26 -1.10 -4.10 20.16
CA LEU A 26 -0.55 -5.09 19.25
C LEU A 26 0.97 -5.13 19.39
N VAL A 27 1.53 -6.32 19.18
CA VAL A 27 2.98 -6.51 19.06
C VAL A 27 3.28 -7.11 17.69
N LYS A 28 4.39 -6.69 17.07
CA LYS A 28 4.84 -7.28 15.81
C LYS A 28 5.31 -8.71 16.08
N ALA A 29 4.50 -9.70 15.73
CA ALA A 29 4.77 -11.11 16.00
C ALA A 29 5.89 -11.70 15.14
N LEU A 30 6.11 -11.17 13.93
CA LEU A 30 7.14 -11.60 13.00
C LEU A 30 7.92 -10.39 12.48
N THR A 31 9.24 -10.40 12.64
CA THR A 31 10.16 -9.37 12.14
C THR A 31 10.65 -9.66 10.72
N VAL A 32 9.97 -10.55 9.99
CA VAL A 32 10.31 -10.92 8.62
C VAL A 32 9.48 -10.07 7.68
N ASN A 33 10.15 -9.33 6.80
CA ASN A 33 9.48 -8.67 5.69
C ASN A 33 9.09 -9.74 4.68
N TRP A 34 7.79 -10.02 4.58
CA TRP A 34 7.29 -10.92 3.57
C TRP A 34 7.49 -10.28 2.20
N PRO A 35 8.13 -10.95 1.21
CA PRO A 35 8.37 -10.40 -0.11
C PRO A 35 7.07 -10.42 -0.92
N LEU A 36 6.09 -9.64 -0.49
CA LEU A 36 4.94 -9.30 -1.31
C LEU A 36 5.46 -8.29 -2.34
N GLN A 37 5.60 -8.73 -3.59
CA GLN A 37 5.77 -7.83 -4.73
C GLN A 37 4.44 -7.11 -4.96
N PHE A 38 4.12 -6.16 -4.08
CA PHE A 38 2.92 -5.33 -4.20
C PHE A 38 3.24 -4.17 -5.14
N ALA A 39 2.43 -4.02 -6.19
CA ALA A 39 2.54 -2.91 -7.13
C ALA A 39 1.20 -2.20 -7.23
N TYR A 40 1.26 -0.88 -7.38
CA TYR A 40 0.11 -0.06 -7.73
C TYR A 40 0.06 0.09 -9.25
N TYR A 41 -1.10 -0.12 -9.84
CA TYR A 41 -1.30 -0.04 -11.30
C TYR A 41 -2.27 1.09 -11.64
N ALA A 42 -1.91 1.91 -12.62
CA ALA A 42 -2.83 2.84 -13.27
C ALA A 42 -3.47 2.15 -14.48
N VAL A 43 -4.79 2.01 -14.48
CA VAL A 43 -5.54 1.27 -15.52
C VAL A 43 -6.43 2.22 -16.31
N ALA A 44 -6.38 2.12 -17.64
CA ALA A 44 -7.22 2.88 -18.57
C ALA A 44 -7.50 2.05 -19.83
N THR A 45 -8.55 2.39 -20.58
CA THR A 45 -8.79 1.76 -21.89
C THR A 45 -7.77 2.26 -22.93
N ALA A 46 -7.64 1.54 -24.05
CA ALA A 46 -6.74 1.93 -25.13
C ALA A 46 -7.09 3.32 -25.68
N GLU A 47 -8.38 3.62 -25.81
CA GLU A 47 -8.91 4.91 -26.30
C GLU A 47 -8.65 6.03 -25.29
N ALA A 48 -8.82 5.76 -23.99
CA ALA A 48 -8.54 6.73 -22.94
C ALA A 48 -7.05 7.08 -22.90
N THR A 49 -6.16 6.11 -23.14
CA THR A 49 -4.70 6.31 -23.14
C THR A 49 -4.22 7.17 -24.31
N GLN A 50 -4.99 7.26 -25.39
CA GLN A 50 -4.70 8.16 -26.52
C GLN A 50 -4.98 9.63 -26.20
N LYS A 51 -5.80 9.93 -25.17
CA LYS A 51 -6.09 11.32 -24.78
C LYS A 51 -4.81 11.97 -24.22
N PRO A 52 -4.35 13.11 -24.76
CA PRO A 52 -3.13 13.77 -24.29
C PRO A 52 -3.12 14.11 -22.80
N ALA A 53 -4.29 14.42 -22.22
CA ALA A 53 -4.42 14.69 -20.79
C ALA A 53 -4.15 13.43 -19.92
N VAL A 54 -4.67 12.27 -20.33
CA VAL A 54 -4.49 11.00 -19.61
C VAL A 54 -3.03 10.57 -19.68
N ARG A 55 -2.39 10.70 -20.85
CA ARG A 55 -0.97 10.41 -21.01
C ARG A 55 -0.11 11.29 -20.09
N ARG A 56 -0.35 12.61 -20.09
CA ARG A 56 0.37 13.55 -19.20
C ARG A 56 0.21 13.20 -17.73
N PHE A 57 -1.02 12.88 -17.30
CA PHE A 57 -1.29 12.51 -15.91
C PHE A 57 -0.59 11.20 -15.52
N ARG A 58 -0.65 10.18 -16.37
CA ARG A 58 0.05 8.91 -16.13
C ARG A 58 1.56 9.12 -16.02
N ASP A 59 2.14 9.88 -16.94
CA ASP A 59 3.58 10.12 -16.97
C ASP A 59 4.03 10.89 -15.72
N TRP A 60 3.27 11.90 -15.30
CA TRP A 60 3.48 12.58 -14.02
C TRP A 60 3.35 11.62 -12.82
N LEU A 61 2.30 10.79 -12.77
CA LEU A 61 2.07 9.85 -11.66
C LEU A 61 3.23 8.85 -11.50
N VAL A 62 3.82 8.39 -12.60
CA VAL A 62 5.01 7.53 -12.58
C VAL A 62 6.24 8.27 -12.07
N GLU A 63 6.40 9.55 -12.43
CA GLU A 63 7.50 10.37 -11.94
C GLU A 63 7.39 10.60 -10.43
N GLU A 64 6.22 11.02 -9.93
CA GLU A 64 5.99 11.20 -8.49
C GLU A 64 6.21 9.90 -7.69
N ALA A 65 5.73 8.77 -8.21
CA ALA A 65 5.91 7.47 -7.56
C ALA A 65 7.39 7.04 -7.45
N ARG A 66 8.29 7.59 -8.28
CA ARG A 66 9.74 7.37 -8.17
C ARG A 66 10.40 8.27 -7.13
N GLN A 67 9.80 9.42 -6.81
CA GLN A 67 10.36 10.38 -5.86
C GLN A 67 10.09 10.02 -4.40
N VAL A 68 9.08 9.17 -4.14
CA VAL A 68 8.80 8.66 -2.79
C VAL A 68 9.72 7.47 -2.50
N VAL A 69 10.90 7.74 -1.93
CA VAL A 69 11.80 6.75 -1.33
C VAL A 69 12.03 7.11 0.14
#